data_AF-E3BJA2-F1
#
_entry.id   AF-E3BJA2-F1
#
_cell.length_a   1.000
_cell.length_b   1.000
_cell.length_c   1.000
_cell.angle_alpha   90.00
_cell.angle_beta   90.00
_cell.angle_gamma   90.00
#
_symmetry.space_group_name_H-M   'P 1'
#
loop_
_entity.id
_entity.type
_entity.pdbx_description
1 polymer ?
#
loop_
_entity_poly.entity_id
_entity_poly.type
_entity_poly.pdbx_seq_one_letter_code
_entity_poly.pdbx_strand_id
1 'polypeptide(L)'
;MFIILLLTILCSISTLGFSQVTYIYCGKEDASDWYWYEDDSGNYVEVPGFWLLLPVTDESSDQNLLRTPFQVELSTLINLNIRCREGYIPQPGRWVTSDWSRFLVNNPDGTRILLPGYENVYISENMVRLRDIRVY
;
A
#
# COMPACT_ATOMS: atom_id res chain seq x y z
N MET A 1 18.78 -40.36 -33.34
CA MET A 1 19.45 -39.62 -32.25
C MET A 1 19.50 -38.16 -32.67
N PHE A 2 18.98 -37.20 -31.88
CA PHE A 2 18.88 -35.73 -32.13
C PHE A 2 17.50 -35.05 -32.38
N ILE A 3 16.34 -35.69 -32.20
CA ILE A 3 15.04 -34.96 -32.33
C ILE A 3 14.21 -34.91 -31.03
N ILE A 4 14.53 -35.71 -30.01
CA ILE A 4 13.72 -35.78 -28.78
C ILE A 4 14.20 -34.80 -27.68
N LEU A 5 15.35 -34.15 -27.86
CA LEU A 5 15.98 -33.35 -26.79
C LEU A 5 15.67 -31.83 -26.84
N LEU A 6 14.84 -31.36 -27.78
CA LEU A 6 14.58 -29.92 -27.98
C LEU A 6 13.17 -29.46 -27.59
N LEU A 7 12.34 -30.35 -27.00
CA LEU A 7 10.97 -30.05 -26.58
C LEU A 7 10.80 -29.86 -25.06
N THR A 8 11.91 -29.68 -24.34
CA THR A 8 11.94 -29.30 -22.91
C THR A 8 12.34 -27.84 -22.73
N ILE A 9 12.10 -27.01 -23.76
CA ILE A 9 12.39 -25.58 -23.78
C ILE A 9 11.14 -24.84 -23.26
N LEU A 10 11.30 -24.28 -22.06
CA LEU A 10 10.56 -23.15 -21.50
C LEU A 10 9.04 -23.33 -21.35
N CYS A 11 8.64 -24.19 -20.41
CA CYS A 11 7.48 -23.86 -19.59
C CYS A 11 7.97 -22.95 -18.43
N SER A 12 8.40 -21.74 -18.79
CA SER A 12 8.57 -20.66 -17.82
C SER A 12 7.17 -20.30 -17.36
N ILE A 13 6.73 -20.91 -16.26
CA ILE A 13 5.56 -20.47 -15.53
C ILE A 13 5.91 -19.08 -15.02
N SER A 14 5.60 -18.06 -15.81
CA SER A 14 5.58 -16.68 -15.36
C SER A 14 4.58 -16.67 -14.20
N THR A 15 5.07 -16.65 -12.96
CA THR A 15 4.21 -16.35 -11.82
C THR A 15 3.76 -14.92 -12.01
N LEU A 16 2.61 -14.75 -12.67
CA LEU A 16 1.89 -13.50 -12.72
C LEU A 16 1.56 -13.16 -11.28
N GLY A 17 2.37 -12.29 -10.66
CA GLY A 17 1.99 -11.65 -9.41
C GLY A 17 0.71 -10.89 -9.71
N PHE A 18 -0.42 -11.39 -9.20
CA PHE A 18 -1.71 -10.73 -9.38
C PHE A 18 -1.68 -9.41 -8.62
N SER A 19 -1.39 -8.32 -9.34
CA SER A 19 -1.54 -6.97 -8.84
C SER A 19 -2.97 -6.79 -8.33
N GLN A 20 -3.09 -6.42 -7.06
CA GLN A 20 -4.36 -6.06 -6.45
C GLN A 20 -4.67 -4.59 -6.77
N VAL A 21 -5.92 -4.19 -6.62
CA VAL A 21 -6.31 -2.78 -6.71
C VAL A 21 -6.70 -2.24 -5.34
N THR A 22 -6.45 -0.95 -5.14
CA THR A 22 -6.98 -0.15 -4.03
C THR A 22 -7.54 1.16 -4.56
N TYR A 23 -8.35 1.85 -3.77
CA TYR A 23 -8.75 3.22 -4.06
C TYR A 23 -7.87 4.20 -3.28
N ILE A 24 -7.99 5.49 -3.60
CA ILE A 24 -7.32 6.56 -2.87
C ILE A 24 -8.35 7.32 -2.05
N TYR A 25 -8.05 7.58 -0.78
CA TYR A 25 -8.68 8.67 -0.04
C TYR A 25 -7.64 9.72 0.31
N CYS A 26 -8.11 10.95 0.49
CA CYS A 26 -7.34 12.05 1.04
C CYS A 26 -7.74 12.19 2.51
N GLY A 27 -6.81 11.95 3.43
CA GLY A 27 -7.07 11.96 4.88
C GLY A 27 -6.18 12.95 5.62
N LYS A 28 -6.64 13.47 6.75
CA LYS A 28 -5.80 14.25 7.67
C LYS A 28 -4.85 13.33 8.44
N GLU A 29 -3.69 13.84 8.84
CA GLU A 29 -2.68 13.11 9.62
C GLU A 29 -3.17 12.64 11.00
N ASP A 30 -4.24 13.26 11.52
CA ASP A 30 -4.88 12.89 12.79
C ASP A 30 -6.08 11.95 12.62
N ALA A 31 -6.37 11.53 11.39
CA ALA A 31 -7.54 10.73 11.02
C ALA A 31 -8.91 11.32 11.41
N SER A 32 -8.98 12.62 11.72
CA SER A 32 -10.24 13.28 12.12
C SER A 32 -11.20 13.46 10.94
N ASP A 33 -10.69 13.49 9.72
CA ASP A 33 -11.46 13.71 8.51
C ASP A 33 -10.78 13.10 7.29
N TRP A 34 -11.59 12.69 6.32
CA TRP A 34 -11.16 12.11 5.05
C TRP A 34 -12.24 12.21 3.98
N TYR A 35 -11.84 12.12 2.72
CA TYR A 35 -12.75 11.98 1.59
C TYR A 35 -12.14 11.09 0.50
N TRP A 36 -12.97 10.39 -0.25
CA TRP A 36 -12.51 9.60 -1.41
C TRP A 36 -11.96 10.52 -2.50
N TYR A 37 -10.82 10.18 -3.06
CA TYR A 37 -10.28 10.89 -4.21
C TYR A 37 -10.99 10.44 -5.48
N GLU A 38 -11.53 11.43 -6.19
CA GLU A 38 -12.26 11.24 -7.44
C GLU A 38 -11.50 11.96 -8.57
N ASP A 39 -11.56 11.41 -9.78
CA ASP A 39 -11.08 12.08 -10.98
C ASP A 39 -12.03 13.23 -11.40
N ASP A 40 -11.67 13.95 -12.47
CA ASP A 40 -12.48 15.06 -12.99
C ASP A 40 -13.88 14.63 -13.46
N SER A 41 -14.12 13.33 -13.64
CA SER A 41 -15.41 12.75 -14.00
C SER A 41 -16.21 12.24 -12.80
N GLY A 42 -15.69 12.39 -11.57
CA GLY A 42 -16.33 11.93 -10.34
C GLY A 42 -16.15 10.43 -10.08
N ASN A 43 -15.22 9.75 -10.74
CA ASN A 43 -14.97 8.32 -10.51
C ASN A 43 -13.87 8.13 -9.47
N TYR A 44 -14.03 7.13 -8.60
CA TYR A 44 -12.95 6.70 -7.71
C TYR A 44 -11.76 6.17 -8.50
N VAL A 45 -10.57 6.63 -8.15
CA VAL A 45 -9.34 6.26 -8.84
C VAL A 45 -8.77 4.97 -8.24
N GLU A 46 -8.56 3.98 -9.10
CA GLU A 46 -7.93 2.71 -8.74
C GLU A 46 -6.41 2.78 -8.90
N VAL A 47 -5.71 2.18 -7.93
CA VAL A 47 -4.25 2.09 -7.90
C VAL A 47 -3.84 0.62 -7.86
N PRO A 48 -3.11 0.12 -8.88
CA PRO A 48 -2.57 -1.23 -8.85
C PRO A 48 -1.40 -1.33 -7.88
N GLY A 49 -1.29 -2.46 -7.18
CA GLY A 49 -0.24 -2.71 -6.20
C GLY A 49 -0.50 -3.93 -5.32
N PHE A 50 0.08 -3.96 -4.12
CA PHE A 50 -0.01 -5.11 -3.22
C PHE A 50 -0.10 -4.67 -1.76
N TRP A 51 -0.99 -5.29 -1.00
CA TRP A 51 -1.00 -5.13 0.46
C TRP A 51 0.11 -5.95 1.08
N LEU A 52 0.86 -5.34 1.99
CA LEU A 52 1.92 -6.01 2.75
C LEU A 52 1.55 -6.06 4.23
N LEU A 53 2.22 -6.93 4.98
CA LEU A 53 2.23 -6.93 6.43
C LEU A 53 3.69 -6.77 6.87
N LEU A 54 4.02 -5.63 7.46
CA LEU A 54 5.39 -5.28 7.84
C LEU A 54 5.48 -5.04 9.35
N PRO A 55 6.62 -5.37 9.99
CA PRO A 55 6.86 -4.95 11.35
C PRO A 55 6.98 -3.43 11.44
N VAL A 56 6.52 -2.88 12.56
CA VAL A 56 6.85 -1.52 12.97
C VAL A 56 8.19 -1.61 13.70
N THR A 57 9.28 -1.18 13.05
CA THR A 57 10.55 -0.95 13.71
C THR A 57 10.44 0.34 14.53
N ASP A 58 9.97 0.22 15.76
CA ASP A 58 10.07 1.26 16.77
C ASP A 58 11.02 0.74 17.86
N GLU A 59 12.19 1.37 18.00
CA GLU A 59 13.18 1.00 19.01
C GLU A 59 12.68 1.20 20.46
N SER A 60 11.54 1.89 20.63
CA SER A 60 10.93 2.18 21.94
C SER A 60 9.78 1.27 22.34
N SER A 61 9.36 0.35 21.46
CA SER A 61 8.19 -0.50 21.69
C SER A 61 8.61 -1.90 22.16
N ASP A 62 8.31 -2.23 23.43
CA ASP A 62 8.35 -3.62 23.94
C ASP A 62 7.35 -4.56 23.21
N GLN A 63 6.46 -3.99 22.39
CA GLN A 63 5.45 -4.75 21.64
C GLN A 63 5.89 -4.96 20.19
N ASN A 64 5.75 -6.20 19.73
CA ASN A 64 5.87 -6.55 18.32
C ASN A 64 4.63 -6.00 17.57
N LEU A 65 4.76 -4.84 16.96
CA LEU A 65 3.69 -4.20 16.21
C LEU A 65 3.83 -4.47 14.70
N LEU A 66 2.69 -4.56 14.03
CA LEU A 66 2.58 -4.75 12.58
C LEU A 66 1.81 -3.59 11.95
N ARG A 67 2.12 -3.31 10.69
CA ARG A 67 1.44 -2.33 9.83
C ARG A 67 1.10 -2.95 8.47
N THR A 68 0.11 -2.40 7.79
CA THR A 68 -0.40 -2.94 6.52
C THR A 68 -0.36 -1.91 5.38
N PRO A 69 0.83 -1.52 4.88
CA PRO A 69 0.91 -0.55 3.81
C PRO A 69 0.51 -1.16 2.47
N PHE A 70 0.10 -0.29 1.54
CA PHE A 70 -0.10 -0.68 0.14
C PHE A 70 1.13 -0.32 -0.68
N GLN A 71 1.81 -1.34 -1.18
CA GLN A 71 2.99 -1.18 -2.02
C GLN A 71 2.60 -0.80 -3.45
N VAL A 72 3.23 0.24 -3.97
CA VAL A 72 2.99 0.78 -5.33
C VAL A 72 4.31 1.27 -5.95
N GLU A 73 4.42 1.22 -7.28
CA GLU A 73 5.57 1.80 -8.00
C GLU A 73 5.46 3.33 -8.08
N LEU A 74 6.57 4.04 -7.92
CA LEU A 74 6.61 5.52 -7.98
C LEU A 74 5.95 6.08 -9.27
N SER A 75 6.21 5.43 -10.41
CA SER A 75 5.64 5.83 -11.70
C SER A 75 4.11 5.82 -11.71
N THR A 76 3.49 4.90 -10.96
CA THR A 76 2.03 4.81 -10.85
C THR A 76 1.48 6.05 -10.17
N LEU A 77 2.05 6.48 -9.04
CA LEU A 77 1.59 7.67 -8.32
C LEU A 77 1.84 8.96 -9.10
N ILE A 78 2.98 9.06 -9.79
CA ILE A 78 3.29 10.22 -10.65
C ILE A 78 2.26 10.34 -11.78
N ASN A 79 1.94 9.23 -12.44
CA ASN A 79 1.00 9.21 -13.56
C ASN A 79 -0.43 9.58 -13.14
N LEU A 80 -0.82 9.25 -11.91
CA LEU A 80 -2.14 9.60 -11.37
C LEU A 80 -2.25 11.09 -10.98
N ASN A 81 -1.14 11.82 -10.82
CA ASN A 81 -1.11 13.25 -10.49
C ASN A 81 -2.11 13.62 -9.36
N ILE A 82 -2.08 12.84 -8.28
CA ILE A 82 -3.04 12.92 -7.18
C ILE A 82 -2.92 14.26 -6.45
N ARG A 83 -4.03 14.99 -6.31
CA ARG A 83 -4.07 16.30 -5.62
C ARG A 83 -5.13 16.35 -4.54
N CYS A 84 -4.70 16.25 -3.29
CA CYS A 84 -5.58 16.46 -2.13
C CYS A 84 -5.73 17.95 -1.79
N ARG A 85 -6.80 18.28 -1.05
CA ARG A 85 -6.98 19.60 -0.44
C ARG A 85 -5.84 19.88 0.54
N GLU A 86 -5.58 21.17 0.80
CA GLU A 86 -4.59 21.57 1.80
C GLU A 86 -4.87 20.91 3.17
N GLY A 87 -3.83 20.34 3.77
CA GLY A 87 -3.93 19.60 5.04
C GLY A 87 -4.39 18.14 4.91
N TYR A 88 -4.60 17.62 3.70
CA TYR A 88 -4.93 16.21 3.46
C TYR A 88 -3.84 15.53 2.64
N ILE A 89 -3.62 14.24 2.91
CA ILE A 89 -2.57 13.42 2.32
C ILE A 89 -3.20 12.21 1.62
N PRO A 90 -2.74 11.83 0.42
CA PRO A 90 -3.28 10.69 -0.29
C PRO A 90 -2.85 9.37 0.37
N GLN A 91 -3.80 8.49 0.58
CA GLN A 91 -3.61 7.21 1.25
C GLN A 91 -4.43 6.10 0.57
N PRO A 92 -3.94 4.84 0.59
CA PRO A 92 -4.66 3.71 0.04
C PRO A 92 -5.85 3.31 0.93
N GLY A 93 -7.02 3.11 0.32
CA GLY A 93 -8.22 2.66 1.00
C GLY A 93 -8.94 1.51 0.32
N ARG A 94 -9.45 0.58 1.14
CA ARG A 94 -10.41 -0.46 0.73
C ARG A 94 -11.80 -0.14 1.26
N TRP A 95 -12.78 -0.23 0.38
CA TRP A 95 -14.21 -0.10 0.68
C TRP A 95 -14.71 -1.09 1.75
N VAL A 96 -14.07 -2.27 1.90
CA VAL A 96 -14.55 -3.37 2.74
C VAL A 96 -14.10 -3.28 4.20
N THR A 97 -12.96 -2.64 4.51
CA THR A 97 -12.33 -2.78 5.84
C THR A 97 -11.89 -1.49 6.53
N SER A 98 -11.98 -0.31 5.90
CA SER A 98 -11.83 1.05 6.49
C SER A 98 -10.68 1.29 7.50
N ASP A 99 -9.69 0.41 7.57
CA ASP A 99 -8.47 0.67 8.31
C ASP A 99 -7.60 1.64 7.53
N TRP A 100 -6.92 2.50 8.26
CA TRP A 100 -6.02 3.50 7.72
C TRP A 100 -4.68 2.86 7.43
N SER A 101 -4.10 3.22 6.29
CA SER A 101 -2.87 2.63 5.78
C SER A 101 -2.12 3.67 4.97
N ARG A 102 -0.83 3.42 4.73
CA ARG A 102 0.05 4.32 3.98
C ARG A 102 0.52 3.65 2.69
N PHE A 103 0.87 4.47 1.71
CA PHE A 103 1.56 3.98 0.52
C PHE A 103 3.01 3.66 0.87
N LEU A 104 3.47 2.46 0.49
CA LEU A 104 4.87 2.10 0.43
C LEU A 104 5.33 2.18 -1.02
N VAL A 105 6.14 3.17 -1.34
CA VAL A 105 6.56 3.44 -2.72
C VAL A 105 7.86 2.72 -3.02
N ASN A 106 7.85 1.90 -4.07
CA ASN A 106 9.07 1.37 -4.68
C ASN A 106 9.64 2.43 -5.64
N ASN A 107 10.89 2.81 -5.41
CA ASN A 107 11.63 3.70 -6.30
C ASN A 107 12.39 2.89 -7.37
N PRO A 108 12.70 3.49 -8.53
CA PRO A 108 13.47 2.83 -9.59
C PRO A 108 14.89 2.40 -9.16
N ASP A 109 15.44 3.02 -8.12
CA ASP A 109 16.74 2.67 -7.54
C ASP A 109 16.69 1.45 -6.58
N GLY A 110 15.50 0.86 -6.40
CA GLY A 110 15.26 -0.29 -5.52
C GLY A 110 14.98 0.08 -4.06
N THR A 111 15.05 1.36 -3.69
CA THR A 111 14.67 1.81 -2.35
C THR A 111 13.16 1.81 -2.16
N ARG A 112 12.72 1.72 -0.91
CA ARG A 112 11.31 1.78 -0.54
C ARG A 112 11.06 2.89 0.47
N ILE A 113 10.07 3.72 0.22
CA ILE A 113 9.72 4.86 1.08
C ILE A 113 8.26 4.75 1.50
N LEU A 114 8.03 4.79 2.81
CA LEU A 114 6.67 4.87 3.36
C LEU A 114 6.22 6.34 3.34
N LEU A 115 5.26 6.69 2.46
CA LEU A 115 4.77 8.06 2.37
C LEU A 115 4.02 8.49 3.64
N PRO A 116 3.97 9.78 3.98
CA PRO A 116 3.26 10.28 5.16
C PRO A 116 1.77 9.89 5.22
N GLY A 117 1.17 10.05 6.39
CA GLY A 117 -0.26 9.82 6.63
C GLY A 117 -0.52 9.02 7.91
N TYR A 118 -1.78 8.90 8.28
CA TYR A 118 -2.20 8.12 9.45
C TYR A 118 -2.29 6.63 9.11
N GLU A 119 -1.87 5.74 10.00
CA GLU A 119 -2.08 4.30 9.82
C GLU A 119 -2.53 3.63 11.11
N ASN A 120 -3.26 2.53 10.96
CA ASN A 120 -3.50 1.63 12.06
C ASN A 120 -2.35 0.65 12.20
N VAL A 121 -2.03 0.32 13.45
CA VAL A 121 -1.06 -0.71 13.79
C VAL A 121 -1.74 -1.82 14.59
N TYR A 122 -1.16 -3.00 14.52
CA TYR A 122 -1.73 -4.22 15.07
C TYR A 122 -0.71 -4.91 15.96
N ILE A 123 -1.16 -5.48 17.08
CA ILE A 123 -0.30 -6.38 17.87
C ILE A 123 -0.07 -7.65 17.05
N SER A 124 1.19 -8.06 16.88
CA SER A 124 1.54 -9.20 16.03
C SER A 124 0.94 -10.53 16.48
N GLU A 125 0.77 -10.72 17.80
CA GLU A 125 0.33 -11.98 18.40
C GLU A 125 -1.11 -12.35 18.05
N ASN A 126 -2.00 -11.36 17.93
CA ASN A 126 -3.44 -11.56 17.80
C ASN A 126 -4.10 -10.67 16.75
N MET A 127 -3.32 -9.87 16.01
CA MET A 127 -3.82 -8.93 15.00
C MET A 127 -4.84 -7.92 15.56
N VAL A 128 -4.79 -7.65 16.86
CA VAL A 128 -5.66 -6.65 17.48
C VAL A 128 -5.19 -5.27 17.07
N ARG A 129 -6.09 -4.54 16.39
CA ARG A 129 -5.88 -3.15 16.03
C ARG A 129 -5.76 -2.28 17.28
N LEU A 130 -4.70 -1.48 17.33
CA LEU A 130 -4.53 -0.43 18.31
C LEU A 130 -5.12 0.86 17.75
N ARG A 131 -6.08 1.45 18.48
CA ARG A 131 -6.85 2.61 18.00
C ARG A 131 -6.15 3.95 18.24
N ASP A 132 -5.18 4.00 19.16
CA ASP A 132 -4.65 5.27 19.70
C ASP A 132 -3.10 5.38 19.69
N ILE A 133 -2.40 4.51 18.95
CA ILE A 133 -0.93 4.62 18.83
C ILE A 133 -0.60 5.34 17.51
N ARG A 134 -0.03 6.55 17.63
CA ARG A 134 0.67 7.19 16.52
C ARG A 134 2.09 6.67 16.48
N VAL A 135 2.44 6.01 15.38
CA VAL A 135 3.82 5.65 15.07
C VAL A 135 4.36 6.74 14.17
N TYR A 136 5.33 7.51 14.68
CA TYR A 136 6.02 8.58 13.95
C TYR A 136 7.15 8.01 13.10
#